data_AF-A0A8J6SBN8-F1
#
_entry.id   AF-A0A8J6SBN8-F1
#
_cell.length_a   1.000
_cell.length_b   1.000
_cell.length_c   1.000
_cell.angle_alpha   90.00
_cell.angle_beta   90.00
_cell.angle_gamma   90.00
#
_symmetry.space_group_name_H-M   'P 1'
#
loop_
_entity.id
_entity.type
_entity.pdbx_description
1 polymer ?
#
loop_
_entity_poly.entity_id
_entity_poly.type
_entity_poly.pdbx_seq_one_letter_code
_entity_poly.pdbx_strand_id
1 'polypeptide(L)' 'MNPETTPTPKQTPAEDYNSPEPAFGFSPYAEQLNGRFAMVGFVALLILEFFTHQDFFTWLGLR' A
#
# COMPACT_ATOMS: atom_id res chain seq x y z
N MET A 1 32.63 -17.91 30.44
CA MET A 1 31.94 -16.67 30.03
C MET A 1 32.32 -16.37 28.59
N ASN A 2 31.37 -16.39 27.66
CA ASN A 2 31.55 -15.76 26.36
C ASN A 2 30.25 -15.01 26.03
N PRO A 3 30.28 -13.69 25.78
CA PRO A 3 29.18 -13.02 25.13
C PRO A 3 29.51 -12.89 23.64
N GLU A 4 28.94 -13.76 22.81
CA GLU A 4 28.79 -13.42 21.39
C GLU A 4 27.45 -12.69 21.24
N THR A 5 27.53 -11.37 21.15
CA THR A 5 26.43 -10.53 20.66
C THR A 5 26.37 -10.62 19.14
N THR A 6 25.65 -11.61 18.63
CA THR A 6 25.10 -11.57 17.27
C THR A 6 23.68 -10.99 17.35
N PRO A 7 23.32 -9.93 16.61
CA PRO A 7 21.93 -9.47 16.54
C PRO A 7 21.15 -10.47 15.68
N THR A 8 20.72 -11.57 16.30
CA THR A 8 19.80 -12.54 15.68
C THR A 8 18.41 -11.92 15.61
N PRO A 9 17.66 -12.10 14.50
CA PRO A 9 16.46 -11.34 14.17
C PRO A 9 15.37 -11.50 15.22
N LYS A 10 14.75 -10.39 15.63
CA LYS A 10 13.52 -10.41 16.43
C LYS A 10 12.36 -10.97 15.60
N GLN A 11 12.22 -12.28 15.61
CA GLN A 11 10.93 -12.99 15.57
C GLN A 11 10.85 -13.67 16.93
N THR A 12 9.93 -13.33 17.84
CA THR A 12 8.59 -13.96 18.03
C THR A 12 8.26 -13.73 19.52
N PRO A 13 7.00 -13.51 19.93
CA PRO A 13 6.24 -14.64 20.48
C PRO A 13 4.95 -14.92 19.72
N ALA A 14 4.67 -16.21 19.52
CA ALA A 14 3.46 -16.71 18.92
C ALA A 14 2.26 -16.52 19.87
N GLU A 15 1.09 -16.37 19.24
CA GLU A 15 -0.27 -16.50 19.78
C GLU A 15 -0.92 -15.26 20.41
N ASP A 16 -1.63 -14.49 19.56
CA ASP A 16 -3.04 -14.19 19.83
C ASP A 16 -3.83 -14.21 18.51
N TYR A 17 -4.70 -15.22 18.38
CA TYR A 17 -5.75 -15.31 17.39
C TYR A 17 -6.83 -14.31 17.82
N ASN A 18 -6.85 -13.08 17.31
CA ASN A 18 -8.05 -12.25 17.05
C ASN A 18 -7.66 -10.77 16.94
N SER A 19 -8.10 -10.14 15.85
CA SER A 19 -7.93 -8.72 15.52
C SER A 19 -6.49 -8.29 15.24
N PRO A 20 -6.13 -8.06 13.95
CA PRO A 20 -5.24 -6.94 13.69
C PRO A 20 -5.95 -5.74 14.31
N GLU A 21 -5.46 -5.18 15.42
CA GLU A 21 -5.95 -3.86 15.81
C GLU A 21 -5.76 -3.00 14.56
N PRO A 22 -6.85 -2.55 13.91
CA PRO A 22 -6.71 -1.70 12.76
C PRO A 22 -6.16 -0.40 13.33
N ALA A 23 -4.83 -0.25 13.30
CA ALA A 23 -4.18 1.01 13.60
C ALA A 23 -4.64 1.98 12.50
N PHE A 24 -5.76 2.66 12.77
CA PHE A 24 -6.31 3.70 11.92
C PHE A 24 -5.30 4.84 11.89
N GLY A 25 -4.59 4.99 10.76
CA GLY A 25 -3.59 6.03 10.58
C GLY A 25 -2.60 5.75 9.46
N PHE A 26 -1.61 6.64 9.32
CA PHE A 26 -0.47 6.49 8.42
C PHE A 26 0.49 5.41 8.94
N SER A 27 0.12 4.14 8.76
CA SER A 27 1.02 3.02 9.02
C SER A 27 1.82 2.66 7.76
N PRO A 28 3.04 2.09 7.89
CA PRO A 28 3.80 1.61 6.74
C PRO A 28 3.04 0.58 5.89
N TYR A 29 2.14 -0.18 6.52
CA TYR A 29 1.24 -1.11 5.81
C TYR A 29 0.19 -0.36 4.98
N ALA A 30 -0.42 0.70 5.53
CA ALA A 30 -1.36 1.55 4.80
C ALA A 30 -0.67 2.28 3.63
N GLU A 31 0.57 2.74 3.80
CA GLU A 31 1.36 3.35 2.72
C GLU A 31 1.62 2.38 1.57
N GLN A 32 2.02 1.15 1.88
CA GLN A 32 2.23 0.10 0.86
C GLN A 32 0.94 -0.24 0.12
N LEU A 33 -0.18 -0.37 0.84
CA LEU A 33 -1.48 -0.61 0.23
C LEU A 33 -1.89 0.56 -0.68
N ASN A 34 -1.81 1.80 -0.19
CA ASN A 34 -2.15 3.00 -0.96
C ASN A 34 -1.28 3.11 -2.22
N GLY A 35 0.01 2.80 -2.14
CA GLY A 35 0.90 2.77 -3.30
C GLY A 35 0.44 1.76 -4.36
N ARG A 36 0.01 0.57 -3.95
CA ARG A 36 -0.51 -0.46 -4.89
C ARG A 36 -1.82 -0.02 -5.53
N PHE A 37 -2.74 0.54 -4.73
CA PHE A 37 -3.99 1.10 -5.26
C PHE A 37 -3.73 2.24 -6.25
N ALA A 38 -2.73 3.08 -6.00
CA ALA A 38 -2.34 4.15 -6.91
C ALA A 38 -1.81 3.60 -8.26
N MET A 39 -0.98 2.55 -8.25
CA MET A 39 -0.51 1.91 -9.49
C MET A 39 -1.68 1.33 -10.30
N VAL A 40 -2.60 0.63 -9.63
CA VAL A 40 -3.79 0.07 -10.29
C VAL A 40 -4.70 1.16 -10.83
N GLY A 41 -4.93 2.23 -10.04
CA GLY A 41 -5.74 3.38 -10.47
C GLY A 41 -5.14 4.08 -11.68
N PHE A 42 -3.82 4.28 -11.70
CA PHE A 42 -3.14 4.88 -12.85
C PHE A 42 -3.30 4.04 -14.12
N VAL A 43 -3.07 2.73 -14.05
CA VAL A 43 -3.25 1.83 -15.21
C VAL A 43 -4.71 1.80 -15.65
N ALA A 44 -5.66 1.78 -14.72
CA ALA A 44 -7.08 1.83 -15.04
C ALA A 44 -7.47 3.13 -15.76
N LEU A 45 -6.89 4.27 -15.37
CA LEU A 45 -7.10 5.55 -16.07
C LEU A 45 -6.57 5.51 -17.50
N LEU A 46 -5.36 4.98 -17.73
CA LEU A 46 -4.80 4.84 -19.09
C LEU A 46 -5.68 3.95 -19.98
N ILE A 47 -6.18 2.85 -19.43
CA ILE A 47 -7.10 1.95 -20.14
C ILE A 47 -8.40 2.70 -20.47
N LEU A 48 -8.97 3.41 -19.51
CA LEU A 48 -10.22 4.13 -19.70
C LEU A 48 -10.09 5.23 -20.76
N GLU A 49 -8.98 5.98 -20.74
CA GLU A 49 -8.64 7.00 -21.75
C GLU A 49 -8.56 6.37 -23.15
N PHE A 50 -7.88 5.21 -23.27
CA PHE A 50 -7.76 4.49 -24.53
C PHE A 50 -9.12 4.03 -25.09
N PHE A 51 -10.01 3.52 -24.25
CA PHE A 51 -11.34 3.08 -24.71
C PHE A 51 -12.29 4.25 -24.99
N THR A 52 -12.30 5.26 -24.11
CA THR A 52 -13.24 6.39 -24.19
C THR A 52 -12.81 7.42 -25.22
N HIS A 53 -11.53 7.46 -25.60
CA HIS A 53 -10.92 8.51 -26.43
C HIS A 53 -11.17 9.92 -25.88
N GLN A 54 -11.45 10.02 -24.59
CA GLN A 54 -11.73 11.27 -23.89
C GLN A 54 -10.74 11.36 -22.74
N ASP A 55 -9.92 12.41 -22.77
CA ASP A 55 -8.94 12.65 -21.72
C ASP A 55 -9.65 12.89 -20.39
N PHE A 56 -9.06 12.37 -19.31
CA PHE A 56 -9.51 12.65 -17.95
C PHE A 56 -9.63 14.16 -17.67
N PHE A 57 -8.75 14.98 -18.26
CA PHE A 57 -8.79 16.44 -18.17
C PHE A 57 -10.06 17.06 -18.77
N THR A 58 -10.57 16.49 -19.86
CA THR A 58 -11.82 16.92 -20.49
C THR A 58 -13.02 16.64 -19.57
N TRP A 59 -13.01 15.52 -18.85
CA TRP A 59 -14.02 15.20 -17.84
C TRP A 59 -13.93 16.11 -16.61
N LEU A 60 -12.70 16.48 -16.20
CA LEU A 60 -12.44 17.42 -15.10
C LEU A 60 -12.76 18.89 -15.47
N GLY A 61 -13.15 19.17 -16.71
CA GLY A 61 -13.50 20.51 -17.20
C GLY A 61 -12.31 21.40 -17.52
N LEU A 62 -11.09 20.84 -17.52
CA LEU A 62 -9.87 21.53 -17.90
C LEU A 62 -9.65 21.32 -19.40
N ARG A 63 -10.17 22.25 -20.21
CA ARG A 63 -9.91 22.34 -21.66
C ARG A 63 -9.66 23.78 -22.05
#